data_AF-A0A7Y9EX31-F1
#
_entry.id   AF-A0A7Y9EX31-F1
#
_cell.length_a   1.000
_cell.length_b   1.000
_cell.length_c   1.000
_cell.angle_alpha   90.00
_cell.angle_beta   90.00
_cell.angle_gamma   90.00
#
_symmetry.space_group_name_H-M   'P 1'
#
loop_
_entity.id
_entity.type
_entity.pdbx_description
1 polymer ?
#
loop_
_entity_poly.entity_id
_entity_poly.type
_entity_poly.pdbx_seq_one_letter_code
_entity_poly.pdbx_strand_id
1 'polypeptide(L)'
;MRLPIGSTSVSASGGTVALIGRRGDGWDRLSDGSMSVGEALDALAEQGSAAVHADPSAAAAVPSDAPDAPRFVPGDAILWRYARHIEAVRVVRDDDRGLVIWIPSGSARLESAPADGRAPREVPLEERFLAPWVMREAVWRGPGIVRAAPTGMPWSVWFFRRADGTPDGAYVNLELPHQRTAGEAPGVFTRDLVLDLWIDAEHPGSEDVWLKDADELEAAVAQGRFTTHQAEAVRVLADHACDSFVAAGAWPLDEGWASWMPGAGMDDPPPLPDTDGLAVARRRSGRTGLEG
;
A
#
# COMPACT_ATOMS: atom_id res chain seq x y z
N MET A 1 0.59 31.35 2.20
CA MET A 1 1.71 31.22 1.25
C MET A 1 2.06 29.74 1.23
N ARG A 2 2.05 29.09 0.06
CA ARG A 2 2.38 27.66 -0.04
C ARG A 2 3.88 27.47 0.12
N LEU A 3 4.28 26.31 0.61
CA LEU A 3 5.69 25.95 0.77
C LEU A 3 6.37 25.85 -0.60
N PRO A 4 7.65 26.25 -0.74
CA PRO A 4 8.38 26.02 -1.98
C PRO A 4 8.57 24.52 -2.25
N ILE A 5 8.59 24.11 -3.52
CA ILE A 5 8.97 22.75 -3.91
C ILE A 5 10.39 22.47 -3.37
N GLY A 6 10.61 21.25 -2.89
CA GLY A 6 11.80 20.83 -2.15
C GLY A 6 11.72 21.03 -0.63
N SER A 7 10.64 21.63 -0.11
CA SER A 7 10.45 21.76 1.34
C SER A 7 10.28 20.39 2.00
N THR A 8 10.96 20.16 3.12
CA THR A 8 10.84 18.93 3.91
C THR A 8 10.14 19.15 5.25
N SER A 9 9.51 18.10 5.77
CA SER A 9 8.83 18.09 7.07
C SER A 9 8.78 16.67 7.64
N VAL A 10 8.12 16.51 8.79
CA VAL A 10 7.79 15.23 9.40
C VAL A 10 6.26 15.07 9.40
N SER A 11 5.78 13.95 8.85
CA SER A 11 4.35 13.61 8.84
C SER A 11 3.80 13.30 10.24
N ALA A 12 2.47 13.30 10.39
CA ALA A 12 1.82 12.94 11.65
C ALA A 12 2.16 11.51 12.13
N SER A 13 2.51 10.60 11.21
CA SER A 13 3.00 9.25 11.53
C SER A 13 4.48 9.18 11.90
N GLY A 14 5.20 10.32 11.86
CA GLY A 14 6.61 10.44 12.22
C GLY A 14 7.61 10.17 11.09
N GLY A 15 7.16 9.87 9.87
CA GLY A 15 8.04 9.68 8.71
C GLY A 15 8.39 10.99 8.01
N THR A 16 9.56 11.07 7.38
CA THR A 16 9.99 12.24 6.59
C THR A 16 9.07 12.44 5.38
N VAL A 17 8.77 13.70 5.07
CA VAL A 17 8.06 14.08 3.84
C VAL A 17 8.77 15.19 3.11
N ALA A 18 8.71 15.17 1.78
CA ALA A 18 9.25 16.22 0.92
C ALA A 18 8.21 16.67 -0.11
N LEU A 19 8.00 17.98 -0.26
CA LEU A 19 7.12 18.53 -1.29
C LEU A 19 7.81 18.42 -2.64
N ILE A 20 7.33 17.55 -3.52
CA ILE A 20 7.98 17.29 -4.81
C ILE A 20 7.30 17.98 -5.99
N GLY A 21 6.04 18.41 -5.83
CA GLY A 21 5.33 19.07 -6.92
C GLY A 21 3.91 19.43 -6.59
N ARG A 22 3.18 19.79 -7.64
CA ARG A 22 1.75 20.14 -7.56
C ARG A 22 1.01 19.56 -8.75
N ARG A 23 -0.24 19.16 -8.52
CA ARG A 23 -1.11 18.79 -9.63
C ARG A 23 -1.26 19.99 -10.58
N GLY A 24 -1.12 19.74 -11.89
CA GLY A 24 -1.20 20.76 -12.93
C GLY A 24 0.09 21.53 -13.23
N ASP A 25 1.02 21.64 -12.27
CA ASP A 25 2.28 22.39 -12.44
C ASP A 25 3.51 21.47 -12.62
N GLY A 26 3.37 20.17 -12.36
CA GLY A 26 4.45 19.17 -12.46
C GLY A 26 5.16 18.90 -11.13
N TRP A 27 6.18 18.04 -11.18
CA TRP A 27 6.99 17.63 -10.03
C TRP A 27 8.45 17.41 -10.41
N ASP A 28 9.31 17.46 -9.40
CA ASP A 28 10.69 17.03 -9.51
C ASP A 28 10.74 15.52 -9.75
N ARG A 29 11.45 15.11 -10.80
CA ARG A 29 11.63 13.68 -11.13
C ARG A 29 12.41 13.00 -10.01
N LEU A 30 11.90 11.85 -9.60
CA LEU A 30 12.47 11.05 -8.53
C LEU A 30 13.51 10.06 -9.06
N SER A 31 13.23 9.49 -10.23
CA SER A 31 14.13 8.58 -10.92
C SER A 31 15.19 9.33 -11.72
N ASP A 32 16.32 8.66 -11.98
CA ASP A 32 17.38 9.14 -12.87
C ASP A 32 17.04 8.94 -14.37
N GLY A 33 15.91 8.28 -14.67
CA GLY A 33 15.43 8.02 -16.02
C GLY A 33 16.18 6.89 -16.75
N SER A 34 16.99 6.10 -16.05
CA SER A 34 17.78 5.01 -16.64
C SER A 34 16.99 3.74 -16.96
N MET A 35 15.74 3.65 -16.49
CA MET A 35 14.95 2.41 -16.47
C MET A 35 13.49 2.69 -16.87
N SER A 36 12.93 1.78 -17.68
CA SER A 36 11.50 1.79 -18.03
C SER A 36 10.63 1.18 -16.90
N VAL A 37 9.31 1.43 -16.95
CA VAL A 37 8.37 0.83 -15.98
C VAL A 37 8.41 -0.70 -16.01
N GLY A 38 8.55 -1.31 -17.19
CA GLY A 38 8.64 -2.77 -17.32
C GLY A 38 9.90 -3.33 -16.63
N GLU A 39 11.06 -2.72 -16.90
CA GLU A 39 12.32 -3.09 -16.24
C GLU A 39 12.27 -2.88 -14.73
N ALA A 40 11.58 -1.83 -14.27
CA ALA A 40 11.36 -1.58 -12.84
C ALA A 40 10.55 -2.68 -12.17
N LEU A 41 9.46 -3.11 -12.81
CA LEU A 41 8.63 -4.21 -12.33
C LEU A 41 9.42 -5.52 -12.28
N ASP A 42 10.20 -5.83 -13.33
CA ASP A 42 11.04 -7.03 -13.39
C ASP A 42 12.08 -7.04 -12.26
N ALA A 43 12.81 -5.95 -12.06
CA ALA A 43 13.82 -5.81 -11.00
C ALA A 43 13.23 -6.01 -9.59
N LEU A 44 11.95 -5.65 -9.40
CA LEU A 44 11.25 -5.82 -8.14
C LEU A 44 10.62 -7.22 -8.01
N ALA A 45 10.19 -7.84 -9.10
CA ALA A 45 9.55 -9.17 -9.09
C ALA A 45 10.54 -10.32 -8.80
N GLU A 46 11.83 -10.16 -9.09
CA GLU A 46 12.87 -11.20 -8.95
C GLU A 46 13.02 -11.80 -7.54
N GLN A 47 12.49 -11.14 -6.49
CA GLN A 47 12.38 -11.74 -5.16
C GLN A 47 11.09 -12.59 -5.06
N GLY A 48 11.23 -13.91 -5.29
CA GLY A 48 10.14 -14.90 -5.39
C GLY A 48 8.91 -14.70 -4.49
N SER A 49 7.91 -14.01 -5.04
CA SER A 49 6.66 -13.57 -4.38
C SER A 49 5.95 -14.67 -3.55
N ALA A 50 5.85 -15.89 -4.07
CA ALA A 50 5.08 -16.97 -3.42
C ALA A 50 5.65 -17.40 -2.05
N ALA A 51 6.97 -17.41 -1.87
CA ALA A 51 7.58 -17.80 -0.60
C ALA A 51 7.38 -16.74 0.50
N VAL A 52 7.27 -15.47 0.11
CA VAL A 52 7.15 -14.32 1.02
C VAL A 52 5.77 -14.28 1.68
N HIS A 53 4.72 -14.75 1.01
CA HIS A 53 3.37 -14.75 1.57
C HIS A 53 3.08 -15.92 2.52
N ALA A 54 3.83 -17.03 2.41
CA ALA A 54 3.60 -18.26 3.18
C ALA A 54 2.13 -18.74 3.15
N ASP A 55 1.43 -18.43 2.06
CA ASP A 55 0.07 -18.85 1.74
C ASP A 55 0.17 -19.63 0.41
N PRO A 56 -0.13 -20.94 0.38
CA PRO A 56 -0.02 -21.74 -0.84
C PRO A 56 -0.86 -21.20 -2.00
N SER A 57 -1.95 -20.47 -1.71
CA SER A 57 -2.79 -19.87 -2.75
C SER A 57 -2.11 -18.70 -3.47
N ALA A 58 -1.03 -18.13 -2.92
CA ALA A 58 -0.23 -17.11 -3.60
C ALA A 58 0.45 -17.66 -4.87
N ALA A 59 0.86 -18.94 -4.87
CA ALA A 59 1.47 -19.57 -6.05
C ALA A 59 0.48 -19.79 -7.20
N ALA A 60 -0.83 -19.85 -6.88
CA ALA A 60 -1.91 -19.98 -7.84
C ALA A 60 -2.64 -18.64 -8.10
N ALA A 61 -2.17 -17.55 -7.49
CA ALA A 61 -2.77 -16.24 -7.70
C ALA A 61 -2.45 -15.73 -9.10
N VAL A 62 -3.43 -15.08 -9.72
CA VAL A 62 -3.34 -14.60 -11.10
C VAL A 62 -3.19 -13.07 -11.13
N PRO A 63 -2.40 -12.48 -12.05
CA PRO A 63 -2.28 -11.04 -12.17
C PRO A 63 -3.63 -10.35 -12.27
N SER A 64 -3.78 -9.18 -11.64
CA SER A 64 -5.06 -8.48 -11.59
C SER A 64 -5.61 -8.01 -12.94
N ASP A 65 -4.75 -7.86 -13.93
CA ASP A 65 -5.02 -7.52 -15.33
C ASP A 65 -5.16 -8.73 -16.25
N ALA A 66 -5.02 -9.95 -15.72
CA ALA A 66 -5.23 -11.16 -16.49
C ALA A 66 -6.71 -11.31 -16.88
N PRO A 67 -7.04 -11.78 -18.10
CA PRO A 67 -8.43 -11.96 -18.53
C PRO A 67 -9.24 -12.95 -17.67
N ASP A 68 -8.57 -13.89 -17.01
CA ASP A 68 -9.14 -14.90 -16.13
C ASP A 68 -9.01 -14.55 -14.64
N ALA A 69 -8.59 -13.32 -14.33
CA ALA A 69 -8.53 -12.83 -12.96
C ALA A 69 -9.92 -12.90 -12.29
N PRO A 70 -10.04 -13.51 -11.09
CA PRO A 70 -11.32 -13.60 -10.42
C PRO A 70 -11.80 -12.21 -9.99
N ARG A 71 -13.11 -12.00 -10.15
CA ARG A 71 -13.83 -10.81 -9.69
C ARG A 71 -14.50 -11.11 -8.35
N PHE A 72 -14.43 -10.15 -7.44
CA PHE A 72 -15.05 -10.23 -6.14
C PHE A 72 -16.43 -9.57 -6.14
N VAL A 73 -17.37 -10.12 -5.37
CA VAL A 73 -18.73 -9.61 -5.30
C VAL A 73 -18.80 -8.44 -4.32
N PRO A 74 -19.43 -7.30 -4.68
CA PRO A 74 -19.66 -6.21 -3.73
C PRO A 74 -20.33 -6.67 -2.43
N GLY A 75 -19.77 -6.23 -1.30
CA GLY A 75 -20.20 -6.62 0.05
C GLY A 75 -19.41 -7.78 0.65
N ASP A 76 -18.79 -8.63 -0.17
CA ASP A 76 -18.02 -9.78 0.30
C ASP A 76 -16.80 -9.33 1.11
N ALA A 77 -16.48 -10.14 2.12
CA ALA A 77 -15.23 -10.02 2.85
C ALA A 77 -14.12 -10.76 2.08
N ILE A 78 -13.02 -10.06 1.84
CA ILE A 78 -11.81 -10.62 1.23
C ILE A 78 -10.58 -10.25 2.08
N LEU A 79 -9.44 -10.86 1.78
CA LEU A 79 -8.19 -10.55 2.44
C LEU A 79 -7.25 -9.75 1.53
N TRP A 80 -6.71 -8.65 2.05
CA TRP A 80 -5.64 -7.87 1.42
C TRP A 80 -4.31 -8.21 2.08
N ARG A 81 -3.36 -8.75 1.31
CA ARG A 81 -2.16 -9.38 1.88
C ARG A 81 -0.87 -8.77 1.35
N TYR A 82 -0.09 -8.23 2.28
CA TYR A 82 1.28 -7.78 2.16
C TYR A 82 2.20 -8.71 2.94
N ALA A 83 2.47 -9.93 2.46
CA ALA A 83 3.32 -10.92 3.11
C ALA A 83 3.11 -11.10 4.64
N ARG A 84 3.74 -10.25 5.46
CA ARG A 84 3.65 -10.18 6.92
C ARG A 84 2.59 -9.20 7.44
N HIS A 85 1.70 -8.72 6.59
CA HIS A 85 0.57 -7.89 6.95
C HIS A 85 -0.66 -8.32 6.15
N ILE A 86 -1.74 -8.66 6.84
CA ILE A 86 -2.97 -9.21 6.26
C ILE A 86 -4.13 -8.47 6.88
N GLU A 87 -5.04 -7.97 6.04
CA GLU A 87 -6.20 -7.21 6.48
C GLU A 87 -7.47 -7.83 5.93
N ALA A 88 -8.49 -7.98 6.78
CA ALA A 88 -9.83 -8.28 6.34
C ALA A 88 -10.51 -6.99 5.87
N VAL A 89 -11.05 -7.02 4.65
CA VAL A 89 -11.65 -5.85 3.98
C VAL A 89 -12.97 -6.23 3.33
N ARG A 90 -13.79 -5.25 2.97
CA ARG A 90 -15.04 -5.45 2.22
C ARG A 90 -14.94 -4.90 0.82
N VAL A 91 -15.45 -5.63 -0.15
CA VAL A 91 -15.50 -5.20 -1.54
C VAL A 91 -16.57 -4.12 -1.71
N VAL A 92 -16.19 -2.97 -2.26
CA VAL A 92 -17.13 -1.91 -2.66
C VAL A 92 -17.48 -2.06 -4.13
N ARG A 93 -16.46 -2.27 -4.97
CA ARG A 93 -16.58 -2.43 -6.43
C ARG A 93 -15.42 -3.25 -6.95
N ASP A 94 -15.65 -4.09 -7.94
CA ASP A 94 -14.59 -4.76 -8.69
C ASP A 94 -14.98 -4.86 -10.16
N ASP A 95 -14.36 -4.04 -11.00
CA ASP A 95 -14.61 -3.94 -12.43
C ASP A 95 -13.30 -3.75 -13.21
N ASP A 96 -13.38 -3.57 -14.53
CA ASP A 96 -12.21 -3.47 -15.40
C ASP A 96 -11.25 -2.33 -15.01
N ARG A 97 -11.73 -1.26 -14.35
CA ARG A 97 -10.86 -0.17 -13.88
C ARG A 97 -10.03 -0.60 -12.68
N GLY A 98 -10.61 -1.37 -11.77
CA GLY A 98 -9.90 -1.90 -10.61
C GLY A 98 -10.80 -2.33 -9.46
N LEU A 99 -10.13 -2.75 -8.38
CA LEU A 99 -10.76 -3.17 -7.12
C LEU A 99 -10.83 -1.99 -6.17
N VAL A 100 -12.04 -1.67 -5.68
CA VAL A 100 -12.27 -0.71 -4.62
C VAL A 100 -12.80 -1.46 -3.40
N ILE A 101 -12.16 -1.22 -2.26
CA ILE A 101 -12.51 -1.84 -0.98
C ILE A 101 -12.77 -0.78 0.09
N TRP A 102 -13.50 -1.20 1.11
CA TRP A 102 -13.71 -0.49 2.36
C TRP A 102 -13.11 -1.29 3.51
N ILE A 103 -12.37 -0.62 4.38
CA ILE A 103 -11.87 -1.18 5.64
C ILE A 103 -12.61 -0.49 6.77
N PRO A 104 -13.65 -1.11 7.36
CA PRO A 104 -14.28 -0.59 8.56
C PRO A 104 -13.30 -0.35 9.70
N SER A 105 -13.59 0.64 10.54
CA SER A 105 -12.88 0.81 11.82
C SER A 105 -12.98 -0.47 12.66
N GLY A 106 -11.86 -0.96 13.19
CA GLY A 106 -11.85 -2.20 13.96
C GLY A 106 -11.75 -3.49 13.13
N SER A 107 -11.64 -3.42 11.80
CA SER A 107 -11.45 -4.62 10.94
C SER A 107 -10.24 -5.41 11.37
N ALA A 108 -10.37 -6.75 11.40
CA ALA A 108 -9.32 -7.62 11.90
C ALA A 108 -8.09 -7.62 10.99
N ARG A 109 -6.92 -7.68 11.62
CA ARG A 109 -5.62 -7.69 10.94
C ARG A 109 -4.67 -8.67 11.58
N LEU A 110 -3.73 -9.14 10.77
CA LEU A 110 -2.54 -9.82 11.23
C LEU A 110 -1.33 -9.04 10.73
N GLU A 111 -0.49 -8.55 11.62
CA GLU A 111 0.64 -7.68 11.26
C GLU A 111 1.93 -8.15 11.96
N SER A 112 3.08 -7.92 11.33
CA SER A 112 4.38 -8.10 11.99
C SER A 112 4.63 -6.98 12.99
N ALA A 113 5.00 -7.35 14.21
CA ALA A 113 5.45 -6.43 15.24
C ALA A 113 6.88 -6.80 15.69
N PRO A 114 7.67 -5.82 16.16
CA PRO A 114 8.94 -6.09 16.83
C PRO A 114 8.78 -7.15 17.93
N ALA A 115 9.66 -8.15 17.93
CA ALA A 115 9.56 -9.28 18.87
C ALA A 115 9.79 -8.87 20.33
N ASP A 116 10.47 -7.74 20.54
CA ASP A 116 10.72 -7.13 21.85
C ASP A 116 9.54 -6.32 22.40
N GLY A 117 8.44 -6.21 21.64
CA GLY A 117 7.19 -5.58 22.05
C GLY A 117 7.10 -4.07 21.82
N ARG A 118 8.15 -3.45 21.27
CA ARG A 118 8.09 -2.04 20.85
C ARG A 118 7.08 -1.84 19.72
N ALA A 119 6.53 -0.63 19.59
CA ALA A 119 5.82 -0.25 18.38
C ALA A 119 6.80 -0.14 17.20
N PRO A 120 6.38 -0.43 15.95
CA PRO A 120 7.28 -0.38 14.79
C PRO A 120 8.05 0.94 14.63
N ARG A 121 7.40 2.08 14.94
CA ARG A 121 8.00 3.42 14.84
C ARG A 121 8.95 3.77 15.99
N GLU A 122 8.98 2.98 17.08
CA GLU A 122 9.97 3.10 18.16
C GLU A 122 11.27 2.36 17.83
N VAL A 123 11.30 1.57 16.76
CA VAL A 123 12.52 0.96 16.25
C VAL A 123 13.32 2.03 15.48
N PRO A 124 14.56 2.31 15.88
CA PRO A 124 15.44 3.24 15.17
C PRO A 124 15.53 2.87 13.69
N LEU A 125 15.57 3.88 12.83
CA LEU A 125 15.51 3.69 11.38
C LEU A 125 16.64 2.78 10.88
N GLU A 126 17.83 2.92 11.47
CA GLU A 126 19.04 2.17 11.16
C GLU A 126 18.98 0.67 11.49
N GLU A 127 17.98 0.22 12.26
CA GLU A 127 17.77 -1.20 12.62
C GLU A 127 16.41 -1.73 12.17
N ARG A 128 15.53 -0.88 11.61
CA ARG A 128 14.10 -1.17 11.41
C ARG A 128 13.82 -2.42 10.57
N PHE A 129 14.62 -2.67 9.54
CA PHE A 129 14.49 -3.84 8.67
C PHE A 129 15.33 -5.04 9.14
N LEU A 130 16.10 -4.89 10.21
CA LEU A 130 16.90 -5.95 10.82
C LEU A 130 16.30 -6.47 12.12
N ALA A 131 15.36 -5.73 12.73
CA ALA A 131 14.73 -6.11 13.98
C ALA A 131 14.02 -7.49 13.89
N PRO A 132 14.18 -8.35 14.91
CA PRO A 132 13.39 -9.57 15.01
C PRO A 132 11.90 -9.25 15.09
N TRP A 133 11.07 -10.09 14.49
CA TRP A 133 9.64 -9.85 14.36
C TRP A 133 8.81 -11.10 14.65
N VAL A 134 7.56 -10.87 15.07
CA VAL A 134 6.54 -11.91 15.27
C VAL A 134 5.21 -11.40 14.72
N MET A 135 4.35 -12.31 14.22
CA MET A 135 2.99 -11.93 13.84
C MET A 135 2.11 -11.69 15.08
N ARG A 136 1.27 -10.66 15.00
CA ARG A 136 0.29 -10.30 16.03
C ARG A 136 -1.05 -10.03 15.38
N GLU A 137 -2.11 -10.48 16.04
CA GLU A 137 -3.46 -10.02 15.69
C GLU A 137 -3.64 -8.59 16.19
N ALA A 138 -4.23 -7.79 15.33
CA ALA A 138 -4.51 -6.38 15.55
C ALA A 138 -5.86 -6.04 14.90
N VAL A 139 -6.22 -4.77 14.98
CA VAL A 139 -7.38 -4.23 14.29
C VAL A 139 -7.01 -2.92 13.61
N TRP A 140 -7.70 -2.58 12.53
CA TRP A 140 -7.60 -1.24 11.95
C TRP A 140 -7.96 -0.19 13.00
N ARG A 141 -7.02 0.72 13.25
CA ARG A 141 -7.20 1.84 14.17
C ARG A 141 -7.52 3.09 13.38
N GLY A 142 -8.42 3.90 13.92
CA GLY A 142 -8.84 5.16 13.29
C GLY A 142 -10.13 5.01 12.46
N PRO A 143 -10.51 6.07 11.72
CA PRO A 143 -11.67 6.05 10.84
C PRO A 143 -11.54 4.96 9.77
N GLY A 144 -12.64 4.38 9.33
CA GLY A 144 -12.61 3.45 8.20
C GLY A 144 -12.06 4.12 6.93
N ILE A 145 -11.51 3.33 6.00
CA ILE A 145 -10.81 3.83 4.82
C ILE A 145 -11.21 3.14 3.53
N VAL A 146 -11.33 3.93 2.45
CA VAL A 146 -11.46 3.42 1.09
C VAL A 146 -10.07 3.22 0.50
N ARG A 147 -9.85 2.07 -0.14
CA ARG A 147 -8.69 1.86 -1.02
C ARG A 147 -9.14 1.48 -2.40
N ALA A 148 -8.50 2.06 -3.41
CA ALA A 148 -8.68 1.70 -4.81
C ALA A 148 -7.36 1.16 -5.37
N ALA A 149 -7.35 -0.08 -5.86
CA ALA A 149 -6.25 -0.67 -6.61
C ALA A 149 -6.63 -0.70 -8.10
N PRO A 150 -6.06 0.19 -8.93
CA PRO A 150 -6.21 0.10 -10.37
C PRO A 150 -5.69 -1.24 -10.93
N THR A 151 -6.41 -1.78 -11.90
CA THR A 151 -6.07 -3.05 -12.55
C THR A 151 -4.67 -2.99 -13.14
N GLY A 152 -3.79 -3.93 -12.77
CA GLY A 152 -2.43 -4.06 -13.29
C GLY A 152 -1.44 -2.98 -12.83
N MET A 153 -1.86 -2.01 -12.01
CA MET A 153 -0.98 -0.92 -11.63
C MET A 153 -0.19 -1.22 -10.35
N PRO A 154 1.05 -0.74 -10.24
CA PRO A 154 1.91 -0.94 -9.08
C PRO A 154 1.66 0.08 -7.95
N TRP A 155 0.38 0.28 -7.63
CA TRP A 155 -0.04 1.08 -6.48
C TRP A 155 -1.49 0.79 -6.10
N SER A 156 -1.85 1.21 -4.89
CA SER A 156 -3.22 1.50 -4.51
C SER A 156 -3.32 2.92 -3.96
N VAL A 157 -4.52 3.50 -4.05
CA VAL A 157 -4.80 4.86 -3.59
C VAL A 157 -5.79 4.80 -2.43
N TRP A 158 -5.39 5.33 -1.28
CA TRP A 158 -6.13 5.28 -0.04
C TRP A 158 -6.66 6.66 0.31
N PHE A 159 -7.94 6.77 0.64
CA PHE A 159 -8.60 8.06 0.84
C PHE A 159 -8.79 8.34 2.33
N PHE A 160 -7.94 9.22 2.87
CA PHE A 160 -7.95 9.60 4.27
C PHE A 160 -8.92 10.74 4.55
N ARG A 161 -9.44 10.74 5.77
CA ARG A 161 -10.38 11.74 6.28
C ARG A 161 -9.93 12.26 7.63
N ARG A 162 -10.28 13.52 7.89
CA ARG A 162 -10.10 14.13 9.21
C ARG A 162 -11.17 13.62 10.18
N ALA A 163 -10.98 13.91 11.46
CA ALA A 163 -11.90 13.50 12.52
C ALA A 163 -13.33 14.06 12.34
N ASP A 164 -13.48 15.18 11.64
CA ASP A 164 -14.79 15.79 11.31
C ASP A 164 -15.45 15.20 10.04
N GLY A 165 -14.81 14.21 9.41
CA GLY A 165 -15.29 13.50 8.22
C GLY A 165 -14.90 14.15 6.88
N THR A 166 -14.26 15.33 6.91
CA THR A 166 -13.80 16.00 5.68
C THR A 166 -12.62 15.25 5.03
N PRO A 167 -12.47 15.30 3.69
CA PRO A 167 -11.31 14.75 3.01
C PRO A 167 -10.00 15.34 3.52
N ASP A 168 -9.04 14.50 3.91
CA ASP A 168 -7.71 14.94 4.36
C ASP A 168 -6.68 14.89 3.23
N GLY A 169 -6.68 13.78 2.49
CA GLY A 169 -5.81 13.58 1.34
C GLY A 169 -5.91 12.17 0.77
N ALA A 170 -5.26 11.97 -0.36
CA ALA A 170 -5.09 10.67 -0.98
C ALA A 170 -3.64 10.19 -0.82
N TYR A 171 -3.49 8.96 -0.33
CA TYR A 171 -2.20 8.29 -0.16
C TYR A 171 -2.00 7.28 -1.27
N VAL A 172 -0.96 7.42 -2.07
CA VAL A 172 -0.59 6.44 -3.09
C VAL A 172 0.43 5.50 -2.47
N ASN A 173 -0.02 4.29 -2.12
CA ASN A 173 0.85 3.24 -1.61
C ASN A 173 1.55 2.57 -2.78
N LEU A 174 2.87 2.75 -2.95
CA LEU A 174 3.58 2.06 -4.03
C LEU A 174 3.78 0.60 -3.63
N GLU A 175 3.36 -0.28 -4.52
CA GLU A 175 3.33 -1.72 -4.24
C GLU A 175 3.41 -2.52 -5.54
N LEU A 176 3.71 -3.81 -5.47
CA LEU A 176 3.66 -4.62 -6.69
C LEU A 176 2.22 -4.74 -7.24
N PRO A 177 2.04 -4.89 -8.56
CA PRO A 177 0.73 -5.16 -9.14
C PRO A 177 0.06 -6.34 -8.44
N HIS A 178 -1.22 -6.15 -8.10
CA HIS A 178 -1.96 -7.13 -7.30
C HIS A 178 -2.11 -8.45 -8.04
N GLN A 179 -1.93 -9.55 -7.31
CA GLN A 179 -2.32 -10.89 -7.74
C GLN A 179 -3.57 -11.33 -6.98
N ARG A 180 -4.54 -11.93 -7.68
CA ARG A 180 -5.87 -12.25 -7.18
C ARG A 180 -6.03 -13.75 -6.99
N THR A 181 -6.75 -14.14 -5.94
CA THR A 181 -7.14 -15.53 -5.69
C THR A 181 -8.61 -15.63 -5.30
N ALA A 182 -9.28 -16.68 -5.77
CA ALA A 182 -10.67 -17.02 -5.42
C ALA A 182 -10.77 -18.24 -4.48
N GLY A 183 -9.64 -18.71 -3.92
CA GLY A 183 -9.60 -19.89 -3.05
C GLY A 183 -10.38 -19.72 -1.74
N GLU A 184 -10.13 -20.61 -0.77
CA GLU A 184 -10.84 -20.64 0.52
C GLU A 184 -10.83 -19.29 1.27
N ALA A 185 -9.78 -18.50 1.08
CA ALA A 185 -9.70 -17.12 1.52
C ALA A 185 -9.50 -16.21 0.30
N PRO A 186 -10.58 -15.74 -0.35
CA PRO A 186 -10.47 -14.88 -1.54
C PRO A 186 -9.77 -13.57 -1.20
N GLY A 187 -9.13 -12.96 -2.20
CA GLY A 187 -8.57 -11.62 -2.08
C GLY A 187 -7.31 -11.42 -2.89
N VAL A 188 -6.45 -10.51 -2.43
CA VAL A 188 -5.29 -10.03 -3.17
C VAL A 188 -3.98 -10.24 -2.41
N PHE A 189 -2.92 -10.45 -3.17
CA PHE A 189 -1.53 -10.43 -2.76
C PHE A 189 -0.83 -9.27 -3.45
N THR A 190 -0.02 -8.54 -2.68
CA THR A 190 0.88 -7.51 -3.18
C THR A 190 2.09 -7.39 -2.25
N ARG A 191 3.06 -6.56 -2.61
CA ARG A 191 4.24 -6.27 -1.79
C ARG A 191 4.48 -4.78 -1.73
N ASP A 192 4.50 -4.27 -0.51
CA ASP A 192 4.82 -2.88 -0.22
C ASP A 192 6.24 -2.53 -0.67
N LEU A 193 6.40 -1.34 -1.25
CA LEU A 193 7.66 -0.83 -1.80
C LEU A 193 8.25 0.33 -0.99
N VAL A 194 7.77 0.56 0.24
CA VAL A 194 8.26 1.54 1.23
C VAL A 194 8.05 3.01 0.89
N LEU A 195 8.22 3.39 -0.37
CA LEU A 195 8.07 4.77 -0.83
C LEU A 195 6.62 5.06 -1.17
N ASP A 196 6.11 6.22 -0.77
CA ASP A 196 4.70 6.58 -0.98
C ASP A 196 4.53 8.03 -1.43
N LEU A 197 3.35 8.35 -1.96
CA LEU A 197 2.96 9.72 -2.26
C LEU A 197 1.77 10.14 -1.41
N TRP A 198 1.76 11.39 -0.97
CA TRP A 198 0.63 12.03 -0.33
C TRP A 198 0.16 13.23 -1.14
N ILE A 199 -1.09 13.20 -1.55
CA ILE A 199 -1.76 14.26 -2.29
C ILE A 199 -2.70 14.94 -1.31
N ASP A 200 -2.41 16.17 -0.90
CA ASP A 200 -3.26 16.87 0.05
C ASP A 200 -4.66 17.17 -0.54
N ALA A 201 -5.66 17.31 0.32
CA ALA A 201 -6.99 17.78 -0.10
C ALA A 201 -7.19 19.29 0.15
N GLU A 202 -6.14 20.02 0.53
CA GLU A 202 -6.21 21.43 0.93
C GLU A 202 -6.38 22.36 -0.28
N HIS A 203 -5.87 21.95 -1.45
CA HIS A 203 -5.86 22.80 -2.65
C HIS A 203 -6.51 22.10 -3.86
N PRO A 204 -7.85 21.94 -3.87
CA PRO A 204 -8.55 21.27 -4.96
C PRO A 204 -8.17 21.83 -6.35
N GLY A 205 -7.72 20.96 -7.24
CA GLY A 205 -7.28 21.30 -8.60
C GLY A 205 -5.78 21.60 -8.75
N SER A 206 -5.07 21.81 -7.64
CA SER A 206 -3.63 22.15 -7.62
C SER A 206 -2.94 21.61 -6.37
N GLU A 207 -3.39 20.44 -5.92
CA GLU A 207 -2.98 19.76 -4.68
C GLU A 207 -1.46 19.66 -4.59
N ASP A 208 -0.88 19.86 -3.40
CA ASP A 208 0.55 19.61 -3.22
C ASP A 208 0.76 18.08 -3.20
N VAL A 209 1.81 17.64 -3.90
CA VAL A 209 2.23 16.24 -3.98
C VAL A 209 3.49 16.07 -3.14
N TRP A 210 3.39 15.26 -2.10
CA TRP A 210 4.43 15.01 -1.14
C TRP A 210 4.99 13.60 -1.30
N LEU A 211 6.31 13.48 -1.41
CA LEU A 211 6.99 12.20 -1.28
C LEU A 211 7.10 11.83 0.19
N LYS A 212 6.79 10.58 0.52
CA LYS A 212 6.85 10.04 1.88
C LYS A 212 7.87 8.91 1.97
N ASP A 213 8.53 8.87 3.12
CA ASP A 213 9.29 7.71 3.61
C ASP A 213 10.49 7.34 2.69
N ALA A 214 11.04 8.36 2.00
CA ALA A 214 12.25 8.25 1.17
C ALA A 214 13.48 7.87 2.00
N ASP A 215 13.57 8.32 3.25
CA ASP A 215 14.58 7.91 4.21
C ASP A 215 14.46 6.45 4.61
N GLU A 216 13.23 5.92 4.67
CA GLU A 216 12.98 4.48 4.88
C GLU A 216 13.43 3.64 3.68
N LEU A 217 13.27 4.14 2.46
CA LEU A 217 13.81 3.46 1.26
C LEU A 217 15.34 3.40 1.29
N GLU A 218 16.02 4.49 1.65
CA GLU A 218 17.48 4.49 1.81
C GLU A 218 17.93 3.53 2.92
N ALA A 219 17.20 3.50 4.05
CA ALA A 219 17.47 2.57 5.13
C ALA A 219 17.24 1.11 4.71
N ALA A 220 16.22 0.83 3.90
CA ALA A 220 15.96 -0.49 3.34
C ALA A 220 17.10 -0.95 2.42
N VAL A 221 17.72 -0.04 1.65
CA VAL A 221 18.92 -0.35 0.87
C VAL A 221 20.13 -0.62 1.76
N ALA A 222 20.40 0.28 2.72
CA ALA A 222 21.53 0.15 3.63
C ALA A 222 21.48 -1.16 4.46
N GLN A 223 20.28 -1.64 4.76
CA GLN A 223 20.03 -2.86 5.52
C GLN A 223 19.85 -4.10 4.64
N GLY A 224 19.98 -3.98 3.31
CA GLY A 224 19.96 -5.11 2.37
C GLY A 224 18.58 -5.67 2.05
N ARG A 225 17.49 -4.97 2.38
CA ARG A 225 16.13 -5.32 1.95
C ARG A 225 15.92 -5.06 0.47
N PHE A 226 16.47 -3.95 -0.03
CA PHE A 226 16.53 -3.62 -1.45
C PHE A 226 17.97 -3.43 -1.90
N THR A 227 18.23 -3.69 -3.19
CA THR A 227 19.45 -3.19 -3.84
C THR A 227 19.25 -1.74 -4.27
N THR A 228 20.34 -1.01 -4.58
CA THR A 228 20.25 0.34 -5.17
C THR A 228 19.46 0.33 -6.48
N HIS A 229 19.60 -0.72 -7.29
CA HIS A 229 18.85 -0.90 -8.53
C HIS A 229 17.35 -1.05 -8.28
N GLN A 230 16.97 -1.78 -7.23
CA GLN A 230 15.56 -1.92 -6.83
C GLN A 230 15.00 -0.62 -6.25
N ALA A 231 15.77 0.13 -5.44
CA ALA A 231 15.33 1.43 -4.97
C ALA A 231 15.10 2.40 -6.13
N GLU A 232 15.93 2.36 -7.17
CA GLU A 232 15.71 3.13 -8.38
C GLU A 232 14.43 2.70 -9.11
N ALA A 233 14.17 1.39 -9.22
CA ALA A 233 12.91 0.88 -9.74
C ALA A 233 11.70 1.43 -8.96
N VAL A 234 11.76 1.51 -7.62
CA VAL A 234 10.68 2.12 -6.81
C VAL A 234 10.47 3.59 -7.18
N ARG A 235 11.53 4.37 -7.39
CA ARG A 235 11.43 5.78 -7.81
C ARG A 235 10.81 5.92 -9.21
N VAL A 236 11.13 5.01 -10.13
CA VAL A 236 10.49 4.94 -11.46
C VAL A 236 8.98 4.71 -11.33
N LEU A 237 8.55 3.83 -10.43
CA LEU A 237 7.13 3.58 -10.21
C LEU A 237 6.40 4.76 -9.56
N ALA A 238 7.08 5.51 -8.68
CA ALA A 238 6.56 6.75 -8.10
C ALA A 238 6.31 7.80 -9.19
N ASP A 239 7.32 8.04 -10.04
CA ASP A 239 7.21 8.93 -11.18
C ASP A 239 6.10 8.48 -12.14
N HIS A 240 5.99 7.17 -12.39
CA HIS A 240 4.94 6.60 -13.23
C HIS A 240 3.54 6.84 -12.67
N ALA A 241 3.33 6.70 -11.36
CA ALA A 241 2.07 7.04 -10.71
C ALA A 241 1.72 8.52 -10.94
N CYS A 242 2.71 9.41 -10.76
CA CYS A 242 2.51 10.82 -10.97
C CYS A 242 2.10 11.13 -12.43
N ASP A 243 2.85 10.61 -13.40
CA ASP A 243 2.62 10.80 -14.84
C ASP A 243 1.26 10.24 -15.29
N SER A 244 0.87 9.08 -14.74
CA SER A 244 -0.27 8.31 -15.22
C SER A 244 -1.62 8.84 -14.76
N PHE A 245 -1.73 9.28 -13.51
CA PHE A 245 -3.03 9.72 -12.97
C PHE A 245 -2.97 10.95 -12.08
N VAL A 246 -1.87 11.21 -11.36
CA VAL A 246 -1.81 12.35 -10.43
C VAL A 246 -1.85 13.68 -11.21
N ALA A 247 -1.02 13.85 -12.24
CA ALA A 247 -1.00 15.09 -13.05
C ALA A 247 -2.38 15.43 -13.61
N ALA A 248 -3.03 14.43 -14.22
CA ALA A 248 -4.33 14.60 -14.86
C ALA A 248 -5.47 14.68 -13.84
N GLY A 249 -5.23 14.31 -12.58
CA GLY A 249 -6.32 14.12 -11.63
C GLY A 249 -7.24 12.98 -11.98
N ALA A 250 -6.75 12.02 -12.75
CA ALA A 250 -7.56 10.92 -13.27
C ALA A 250 -7.89 9.93 -12.16
N TRP A 251 -8.73 8.97 -12.50
CA TRP A 251 -9.12 7.89 -11.60
C TRP A 251 -7.91 7.23 -10.92
N PRO A 252 -7.98 6.97 -9.60
CA PRO A 252 -9.16 7.06 -8.73
C PRO A 252 -9.46 8.43 -8.10
N LEU A 253 -8.74 9.50 -8.45
CA LEU A 253 -8.91 10.80 -7.81
C LEU A 253 -10.22 11.53 -8.19
N ASP A 254 -10.80 11.22 -9.35
CA ASP A 254 -11.94 11.93 -9.96
C ASP A 254 -13.33 11.36 -9.64
N GLU A 255 -13.43 10.24 -8.92
CA GLU A 255 -14.70 9.51 -8.73
C GLU A 255 -15.31 9.71 -7.32
N GLY A 256 -14.84 10.70 -6.57
CA GLY A 256 -15.46 11.10 -5.30
C GLY A 256 -15.22 10.11 -4.13
N TRP A 257 -14.25 9.19 -4.25
CA TRP A 257 -13.89 8.25 -3.19
C TRP A 257 -13.49 8.94 -1.87
N ALA A 258 -12.91 10.14 -1.96
CA ALA A 258 -12.61 10.98 -0.80
C ALA A 258 -13.85 11.39 0.02
N SER A 259 -15.04 11.35 -0.59
CA SER A 259 -16.33 11.67 0.04
C SER A 259 -17.27 10.47 0.19
N TRP A 260 -16.93 9.32 -0.38
CA TRP A 260 -17.71 8.08 -0.27
C TRP A 260 -17.78 7.52 1.17
N MET A 261 -18.97 7.10 1.59
CA MET A 261 -19.20 6.46 2.90
C MET A 261 -19.94 5.12 2.70
N PRO A 262 -19.66 4.11 3.55
CA PRO A 262 -20.33 2.81 3.46
C PRO A 262 -21.83 2.93 3.79
N GLY A 263 -22.63 2.09 3.12
CA GLY A 263 -24.02 1.85 3.52
C GLY A 263 -24.10 0.93 4.75
N ALA A 264 -25.31 0.79 5.30
CA ALA A 264 -25.57 -0.12 6.43
C ALA A 264 -25.16 -1.57 6.09
N GLY A 265 -24.45 -2.24 7.01
CA GLY A 265 -23.89 -3.60 6.85
C GLY A 265 -22.52 -3.64 6.16
N MET A 266 -22.18 -2.66 5.31
CA MET A 266 -20.84 -2.53 4.75
C MET A 266 -19.84 -1.99 5.76
N ASP A 267 -20.30 -1.31 6.82
CA ASP A 267 -19.42 -0.80 7.88
C ASP A 267 -19.18 -1.81 9.02
N ASP A 268 -19.68 -3.03 8.92
CA ASP A 268 -19.45 -4.07 9.94
C ASP A 268 -18.04 -4.64 9.79
N PRO A 269 -17.16 -4.62 10.80
CA PRO A 269 -15.78 -5.10 10.66
C PRO A 269 -15.71 -6.61 10.37
N PRO A 270 -15.13 -7.04 9.23
CA PRO A 270 -14.97 -8.47 8.95
C PRO A 270 -13.87 -9.09 9.85
N PRO A 271 -14.05 -10.33 10.33
CA PRO A 271 -13.00 -11.07 11.03
C PRO A 271 -11.97 -11.64 10.03
N LEU A 272 -10.80 -12.04 10.55
CA LEU A 272 -9.90 -12.93 9.80
C LEU A 272 -10.53 -14.33 9.71
N PRO A 273 -10.54 -14.99 8.54
CA PRO A 273 -11.09 -16.32 8.40
C PRO A 273 -10.20 -17.36 9.10
N ASP A 274 -10.83 -18.45 9.54
CA ASP A 274 -10.12 -19.61 10.09
C ASP A 274 -9.78 -20.59 8.96
N THR A 275 -8.64 -20.34 8.31
CA THR A 275 -8.10 -21.17 7.23
C THR A 275 -6.70 -21.64 7.57
N ASP A 276 -6.25 -22.74 6.95
CA ASP A 276 -4.89 -23.26 7.15
C ASP A 276 -3.82 -22.21 6.79
N GLY A 277 -4.03 -21.45 5.71
CA GLY A 277 -3.14 -20.35 5.31
C GLY A 277 -3.00 -19.28 6.41
N LEU A 278 -4.11 -18.88 7.04
CA LEU A 278 -4.08 -17.93 8.14
C LEU A 278 -3.49 -18.53 9.42
N ALA A 279 -3.74 -19.81 9.69
CA ALA A 279 -3.13 -20.51 10.81
C ALA A 279 -1.60 -20.58 10.66
N VAL A 280 -1.09 -20.82 9.45
CA VAL A 280 0.34 -20.74 9.13
C VAL A 280 0.87 -19.32 9.30
N ALA A 281 0.18 -18.33 8.73
CA ALA A 281 0.57 -16.93 8.84
C ALA A 281 0.72 -16.49 10.31
N ARG A 282 -0.23 -16.82 11.19
CA ARG A 282 -0.20 -16.49 12.63
C ARG A 282 1.04 -16.99 13.37
N ARG A 283 1.65 -18.10 12.92
CA ARG A 283 2.82 -18.71 13.57
C ARG A 283 4.16 -18.16 13.06
N ARG A 284 4.14 -17.28 12.07
CA ARG A 284 5.38 -16.75 11.48
C ARG A 284 6.10 -15.81 12.44
N SER A 285 7.42 -15.88 12.38
CA SER A 285 8.36 -15.00 13.03
C SER A 285 9.67 -15.03 12.26
N GLY A 286 10.53 -14.04 12.49
CA GLY A 286 11.86 -13.98 11.91
C GLY A 286 12.85 -13.33 12.86
N ARG A 287 14.11 -13.73 12.75
CA ARG A 287 15.22 -13.14 13.52
C ARG A 287 15.66 -11.81 12.94
N THR A 288 15.39 -11.57 11.67
CA THR A 288 15.56 -10.28 11.02
C THR A 288 14.37 -9.96 10.13
N GLY A 289 14.19 -8.69 9.78
CA GLY A 289 13.16 -8.27 8.84
C GLY A 289 13.42 -8.65 7.38
N LEU A 290 14.54 -9.32 7.11
CA LEU A 290 14.90 -9.93 5.81
C LEU A 290 14.45 -11.39 5.71
N GLU A 291 14.17 -12.05 6.85
CA GLU A 291 13.63 -13.41 6.87
C GLU A 291 12.12 -13.38 6.73
N GLY A 292 11.60 -14.22 5.81
CA GLY A 292 10.17 -14.47 5.60
C GLY A 292 9.41 -13.23 5.19
#